data_AF-A0A158R3K5-F1
#
_entry.id   AF-A0A158R3K5-F1
#
_cell.length_a   1.000
_cell.length_b   1.000
_cell.length_c   1.000
_cell.angle_alpha   90.00
_cell.angle_beta   90.00
_cell.angle_gamma   90.00
#
_symmetry.space_group_name_H-M   'P 1'
#
loop_
_entity.id
_entity.type
_entity.pdbx_description
1 polymer ?
#
loop_
_entity_poly.entity_id
_entity_poly.type
_entity_poly.pdbx_seq_one_letter_code
_entity_poly.pdbx_strand_id
1 'polypeptide(L)'
;MCVDVALRLLKTEAASVSNSNIVRQRCYYTLDAFVKLMALMIKYSDGGNAEKKIMLLKKVLHIITSVLHVDHEVRRAEFNAMPYHRILITLFIELTTPDGSNLEPIAWSIIEAFGQNALFMLQPRRCPSFAYAWLDFVGHRAVIGALLGGNGFAENVDPMKTSAMYTQLLICHLKFLAPFLRNIQLPKSIAVLYKGTLRVLLVILHDFPELLCEYHYVIIDTIPPNCVQLRNLVLSAYPRNMRLPDPFALNFKISETPGSKYNSTVMNAMVLYVGMKAIESLHERRQRISIHTIAHTAFMDIFQNLAVQLCTEGRYLLFNAIANQLRYPNAHTHYFSCVFLFLFLNSDHDAIQEQITRILFERLVALRPHPWGLLITFIELIKNPVYNFWKYEFTRCAPEIERLFQNVANTCVTARPAESEASKA
;
A
#
# COMPACT_ATOMS: atom_id res chain seq x y z
N MET A 1 -19.26 -2.51 -31.88
CA MET A 1 -19.93 -3.75 -32.32
C MET A 1 -19.89 -4.88 -31.29
N CYS A 2 -18.78 -5.56 -31.04
CA CYS A 2 -18.75 -6.71 -30.09
C CYS A 2 -19.23 -6.34 -28.69
N VAL A 3 -18.80 -5.18 -28.18
CA VAL A 3 -19.27 -4.61 -26.92
C VAL A 3 -20.79 -4.32 -26.97
N ASP A 4 -21.28 -3.70 -28.05
CA ASP A 4 -22.71 -3.39 -28.19
C ASP A 4 -23.58 -4.65 -28.20
N VAL A 5 -23.12 -5.71 -28.86
CA VAL A 5 -23.81 -7.02 -28.86
C VAL A 5 -23.88 -7.58 -27.45
N ALA A 6 -22.76 -7.57 -26.70
CA ALA A 6 -22.75 -8.01 -25.31
C ALA A 6 -23.69 -7.16 -24.42
N LEU A 7 -23.70 -5.85 -24.60
CA LEU A 7 -24.56 -4.94 -23.84
C LEU A 7 -26.04 -5.14 -24.18
N ARG A 8 -26.40 -5.43 -25.43
CA ARG A 8 -27.77 -5.76 -25.82
C ARG A 8 -28.22 -7.08 -25.19
N LEU A 9 -27.40 -8.13 -25.26
CA LEU A 9 -27.69 -9.41 -24.61
C LEU A 9 -27.94 -9.25 -23.11
N LEU A 10 -27.10 -8.48 -22.43
CA LEU A 10 -27.26 -8.18 -21.01
C LEU A 10 -28.56 -7.42 -20.69
N LYS A 11 -29.00 -6.51 -21.57
CA LYS A 11 -30.25 -5.75 -21.37
C LYS A 11 -31.50 -6.60 -21.64
N THR A 12 -31.48 -7.45 -22.67
CA THR A 12 -32.68 -8.17 -23.13
C THR A 12 -32.98 -9.44 -22.33
N GLU A 13 -31.95 -10.15 -21.84
CA GLU A 13 -32.12 -11.52 -21.29
C GLU A 13 -31.93 -11.63 -19.76
N ALA A 14 -31.64 -10.54 -19.05
CA ALA A 14 -31.30 -10.55 -17.62
C ALA A 14 -32.52 -10.55 -16.65
N ALA A 15 -33.62 -11.23 -16.99
CA ALA A 15 -34.85 -11.22 -16.19
C ALA A 15 -34.83 -12.13 -14.93
N SER A 16 -33.87 -13.07 -14.81
CA SER A 16 -33.72 -13.95 -13.63
C SER A 16 -32.25 -14.24 -13.28
N VAL A 17 -31.96 -14.59 -12.01
CA VAL A 17 -30.59 -14.84 -11.51
C VAL A 17 -29.95 -16.07 -12.18
N SER A 18 -30.72 -17.13 -12.45
CA SER A 18 -30.23 -18.31 -13.17
C SER A 18 -29.91 -17.98 -14.64
N ASN A 19 -30.71 -17.14 -15.29
CA ASN A 19 -30.43 -16.66 -16.65
C ASN A 19 -29.22 -15.72 -16.69
N SER A 20 -28.94 -14.94 -15.63
CA SER A 20 -27.83 -13.98 -15.62
C SER A 20 -26.46 -14.62 -15.86
N ASN A 21 -26.19 -15.80 -15.31
CA ASN A 21 -24.92 -16.50 -15.54
C ASN A 21 -24.80 -17.02 -16.98
N ILE A 22 -25.88 -17.54 -17.54
CA ILE A 22 -25.93 -18.05 -18.93
C ILE A 22 -25.72 -16.89 -19.91
N VAL A 23 -26.42 -15.76 -19.70
CA VAL A 23 -26.25 -14.55 -20.53
C VAL A 23 -24.82 -14.05 -20.46
N ARG A 24 -24.20 -14.03 -19.26
CA ARG A 24 -22.80 -13.63 -19.09
C ARG A 24 -21.84 -14.55 -19.86
N GLN A 25 -22.06 -15.87 -19.83
CA GLN A 25 -21.26 -16.81 -20.62
C GLN A 25 -21.42 -16.59 -22.13
N ARG A 26 -22.63 -16.29 -22.61
CA ARG A 26 -22.86 -15.94 -24.02
C ARG A 26 -22.12 -14.67 -24.42
N CYS A 27 -22.12 -13.64 -23.57
CA CYS A 27 -21.30 -12.45 -23.81
C CYS A 27 -19.82 -12.81 -23.89
N TYR A 28 -19.32 -13.64 -22.96
CA TYR A 28 -17.92 -14.06 -22.96
C TYR A 28 -17.53 -14.82 -24.22
N TYR A 29 -18.39 -15.68 -24.76
CA TYR A 29 -18.13 -16.37 -26.01
C TYR A 29 -17.79 -15.40 -27.16
N THR A 30 -18.61 -14.35 -27.36
CA THR A 30 -18.38 -13.34 -28.40
C THR A 30 -17.15 -12.49 -28.11
N LEU A 31 -16.96 -12.08 -26.85
CA LEU A 31 -15.84 -11.22 -26.45
C LEU A 31 -14.50 -11.95 -26.54
N ASP A 32 -14.44 -13.20 -26.11
CA ASP A 32 -13.23 -14.03 -26.13
C ASP A 32 -12.83 -14.37 -27.57
N ALA A 33 -13.80 -14.63 -28.46
CA ALA A 33 -13.53 -14.79 -29.89
C ALA A 33 -12.92 -13.53 -30.52
N PHE A 34 -13.47 -12.35 -30.18
CA PHE A 34 -12.90 -11.06 -30.60
C PHE A 34 -11.48 -10.86 -30.06
N VAL A 35 -11.24 -11.14 -28.78
CA VAL A 35 -9.91 -11.05 -28.17
C VAL A 35 -8.93 -12.00 -28.84
N LYS A 36 -9.34 -13.24 -29.12
CA LYS A 36 -8.47 -14.23 -29.78
C LYS A 36 -8.04 -13.75 -31.15
N LEU A 37 -8.97 -13.19 -31.94
CA LEU A 37 -8.65 -12.59 -33.23
C LEU A 37 -7.63 -11.45 -33.07
N MET A 38 -7.84 -10.51 -32.15
CA MET A 38 -6.89 -9.41 -31.90
C MET A 38 -5.51 -9.91 -31.46
N ALA A 39 -5.46 -10.90 -30.57
CA ALA A 39 -4.21 -11.50 -30.10
C ALA A 39 -3.45 -12.16 -31.26
N LEU A 40 -4.12 -12.93 -32.11
CA LEU A 40 -3.53 -13.54 -33.30
C LEU A 40 -3.03 -12.50 -34.30
N MET A 41 -3.81 -11.43 -34.54
CA MET A 41 -3.38 -10.33 -35.42
C MET A 41 -2.09 -9.67 -34.91
N ILE A 42 -1.92 -9.51 -33.60
CA ILE A 42 -0.70 -8.97 -32.99
C ILE A 42 0.45 -9.99 -33.07
N LYS A 43 0.19 -11.24 -32.68
CA LYS A 43 1.18 -12.34 -32.70
C LYS A 43 1.74 -12.61 -34.09
N TYR A 44 0.93 -12.45 -35.13
CA TYR A 44 1.31 -12.75 -36.51
C TYR A 44 1.36 -11.53 -37.41
N SER A 45 1.39 -10.31 -36.87
CA SER A 45 1.54 -9.11 -37.70
C SER A 45 2.88 -9.15 -38.47
N ASP A 46 2.75 -9.10 -39.79
CA ASP A 46 3.75 -8.94 -40.86
C ASP A 46 5.25 -9.08 -40.49
N GLY A 47 5.81 -10.26 -40.77
CA GLY A 47 7.25 -10.51 -40.89
C GLY A 47 8.09 -10.57 -39.61
N GLY A 48 7.47 -10.59 -38.43
CA GLY A 48 8.21 -10.67 -37.16
C GLY A 48 8.78 -9.32 -36.68
N ASN A 49 8.39 -8.20 -37.29
CA ASN A 49 8.83 -6.88 -36.85
C ASN A 49 8.18 -6.52 -35.49
N ALA A 50 8.99 -6.50 -34.45
CA ALA A 50 8.66 -6.11 -33.08
C ALA A 50 7.91 -4.76 -33.00
N GLU A 51 8.37 -3.75 -33.73
CA GLU A 51 7.80 -2.40 -33.68
C GLU A 51 6.38 -2.36 -34.24
N LYS A 52 6.14 -3.03 -35.37
CA LYS A 52 4.79 -3.15 -35.96
C LYS A 52 3.81 -3.85 -35.02
N LYS A 53 4.25 -4.92 -34.33
CA LYS A 53 3.45 -5.64 -33.33
C LYS A 53 3.01 -4.70 -32.20
N ILE A 54 3.95 -3.93 -31.65
CA ILE A 54 3.70 -2.99 -30.56
C ILE A 54 2.81 -1.82 -31.02
N MET A 55 3.02 -1.30 -32.23
CA MET A 55 2.18 -0.24 -32.79
C MET A 55 0.73 -0.71 -32.96
N LEU A 56 0.52 -1.93 -33.45
CA LEU A 56 -0.80 -2.53 -33.57
C LEU A 56 -1.46 -2.71 -32.19
N LEU A 57 -0.72 -3.25 -31.21
CA LEU A 57 -1.20 -3.38 -29.83
C LEU A 57 -1.64 -2.02 -29.25
N LYS A 58 -0.79 -0.99 -29.34
CA LYS A 58 -1.11 0.36 -28.86
C LYS A 58 -2.35 0.93 -29.53
N LYS A 59 -2.52 0.71 -30.85
CA LYS A 59 -3.72 1.12 -31.59
C LYS A 59 -4.97 0.39 -31.12
N VAL A 60 -4.90 -0.93 -30.91
CA VAL A 60 -6.02 -1.73 -30.39
C VAL A 60 -6.43 -1.26 -28.99
N LEU A 61 -5.46 -1.09 -28.07
CA LEU A 61 -5.73 -0.59 -26.72
C LEU A 61 -6.32 0.82 -26.74
N HIS A 62 -5.82 1.71 -27.60
CA HIS A 62 -6.37 3.05 -27.75
C HIS A 62 -7.82 3.04 -28.24
N ILE A 63 -8.16 2.19 -29.20
CA ILE A 63 -9.55 2.05 -29.67
C ILE A 63 -10.45 1.55 -28.54
N ILE A 64 -10.04 0.49 -27.83
CA ILE A 64 -10.82 -0.09 -26.72
C ILE A 64 -11.06 0.96 -25.63
N THR A 65 -10.01 1.67 -25.22
CA THR A 65 -10.08 2.69 -24.15
C THR A 65 -10.90 3.90 -24.58
N SER A 66 -10.82 4.33 -25.85
CA SER A 66 -11.64 5.42 -26.38
C SER A 66 -13.12 5.06 -26.42
N VAL A 67 -13.46 3.85 -26.86
CA VAL A 67 -14.84 3.36 -26.86
C VAL A 67 -15.38 3.25 -25.42
N LEU A 68 -14.55 2.82 -24.47
CA LEU A 68 -14.91 2.79 -23.05
C LEU A 68 -15.21 4.19 -22.51
N HIS A 69 -14.32 5.16 -22.77
CA HIS A 69 -14.49 6.55 -22.35
C HIS A 69 -15.79 7.14 -22.89
N VAL A 70 -16.07 6.99 -24.18
CA VAL A 70 -17.30 7.47 -24.79
C VAL A 70 -18.53 6.80 -24.17
N ASP A 71 -18.50 5.48 -23.99
CA ASP A 71 -19.62 4.75 -23.39
C ASP A 71 -19.87 5.15 -21.92
N HIS A 72 -18.80 5.39 -21.16
CA HIS A 72 -18.87 5.88 -19.79
C HIS A 72 -19.53 7.26 -19.71
N GLU A 73 -19.11 8.20 -20.56
CA GLU A 73 -19.65 9.57 -20.61
C GLU A 73 -21.11 9.60 -21.04
N VAL A 74 -21.47 8.79 -22.04
CA VAL A 74 -22.83 8.75 -22.60
C VAL A 74 -23.80 8.00 -21.68
N ARG A 75 -23.44 6.80 -21.19
CA ARG A 75 -24.36 5.96 -20.40
C ARG A 75 -24.40 6.30 -18.91
N ARG A 76 -23.33 6.89 -18.37
CA ARG A 76 -23.19 7.30 -16.97
C ARG A 76 -23.56 6.19 -15.97
N ALA A 77 -24.74 6.27 -15.36
CA ALA A 77 -25.23 5.30 -14.38
C ALA A 77 -25.55 3.93 -14.98
N GLU A 78 -25.85 3.86 -16.28
CA GLU A 78 -26.09 2.60 -17.01
C GLU A 78 -24.82 1.99 -17.59
N PHE A 79 -23.65 2.61 -17.38
CA PHE A 79 -22.38 2.08 -17.86
C PHE A 79 -22.12 0.70 -17.27
N ASN A 80 -21.73 -0.25 -18.12
CA ASN A 80 -21.39 -1.61 -17.71
C ASN A 80 -19.92 -1.91 -18.03
N ALA A 81 -19.12 -2.06 -16.98
CA ALA A 81 -17.69 -2.32 -17.07
C ALA A 81 -17.33 -3.71 -17.61
N MET A 82 -18.24 -4.70 -17.51
CA MET A 82 -17.92 -6.11 -17.73
C MET A 82 -17.33 -6.41 -19.11
N PRO A 83 -17.90 -5.93 -20.25
CA PRO A 83 -17.37 -6.26 -21.56
C PRO A 83 -15.94 -5.74 -21.76
N TYR A 84 -15.69 -4.51 -21.32
CA TYR A 84 -14.37 -3.88 -21.42
C TYR A 84 -13.34 -4.57 -20.54
N HIS A 85 -13.73 -4.90 -19.30
CA HIS A 85 -12.87 -5.64 -18.39
C HIS A 85 -12.45 -6.97 -19.00
N ARG A 86 -13.42 -7.76 -19.50
CA ARG A 86 -13.16 -9.07 -20.13
C ARG A 86 -12.23 -8.94 -21.32
N ILE A 87 -12.47 -7.98 -22.22
CA ILE A 87 -11.61 -7.76 -23.39
C ILE A 87 -10.17 -7.49 -22.94
N LEU A 88 -9.98 -6.53 -22.02
CA LEU A 88 -8.65 -6.12 -21.61
C LEU A 88 -7.89 -7.24 -20.91
N ILE A 89 -8.52 -7.92 -19.93
CA ILE A 89 -7.81 -8.94 -19.13
C ILE A 89 -7.51 -10.20 -19.93
N THR A 90 -8.46 -10.64 -20.78
CA THR A 90 -8.23 -11.80 -21.64
C THR A 90 -7.15 -11.48 -22.68
N LEU A 91 -7.12 -10.25 -23.24
CA LEU A 91 -6.09 -9.86 -24.20
C LEU A 91 -4.71 -9.80 -23.53
N PHE A 92 -4.63 -9.29 -22.31
CA PHE A 92 -3.39 -9.32 -21.52
C PHE A 92 -2.89 -10.75 -21.34
N ILE A 93 -3.75 -11.64 -20.83
CA ILE A 93 -3.39 -13.05 -20.59
C ILE A 93 -2.94 -13.73 -21.89
N GLU A 94 -3.67 -13.56 -22.99
CA GLU A 94 -3.31 -14.14 -24.29
C GLU A 94 -1.95 -13.67 -24.80
N LEU A 95 -1.56 -12.41 -24.55
CA LEU A 95 -0.28 -11.86 -25.01
C LEU A 95 0.88 -12.12 -24.05
N THR A 96 0.61 -12.42 -22.78
CA THR A 96 1.64 -12.71 -21.76
C THR A 96 1.78 -14.19 -21.43
N THR A 97 0.98 -15.08 -22.03
CA THR A 97 1.12 -16.52 -21.85
C THR A 97 2.19 -17.06 -22.81
N PRO A 98 3.19 -17.82 -22.35
CA PRO A 98 4.18 -18.45 -23.22
C PRO A 98 3.49 -19.49 -24.12
N ASP A 99 3.45 -19.24 -25.42
CA ASP A 99 2.80 -20.13 -26.41
C ASP A 99 3.64 -20.36 -27.67
N GLY A 100 4.93 -20.03 -27.63
CA GLY A 100 5.85 -20.16 -28.77
C GLY A 100 5.75 -19.04 -29.81
N SER A 101 5.00 -17.97 -29.54
CA SER A 101 4.87 -16.81 -30.44
C SER A 101 6.03 -15.80 -30.38
N ASN A 102 7.10 -16.10 -29.61
CA ASN A 102 8.32 -15.28 -29.47
C ASN A 102 8.03 -13.81 -29.11
N LEU A 103 7.11 -13.56 -28.17
CA LEU A 103 6.77 -12.21 -27.68
C LEU A 103 7.66 -11.77 -26.50
N GLU A 104 8.41 -12.69 -25.90
CA GLU A 104 9.30 -12.45 -24.76
C GLU A 104 10.34 -11.34 -25.03
N PRO A 105 10.95 -11.22 -26.22
CA PRO A 105 11.89 -10.13 -26.52
C PRO A 105 11.27 -8.73 -26.46
N ILE A 106 9.94 -8.64 -26.59
CA ILE A 106 9.17 -7.38 -26.52
C ILE A 106 8.26 -7.32 -25.30
N ALA A 107 8.50 -8.15 -24.28
CA ALA A 107 7.66 -8.27 -23.10
C ALA A 107 7.44 -6.93 -22.38
N TRP A 108 8.51 -6.15 -22.17
CA TRP A 108 8.41 -4.83 -21.56
C TRP A 108 7.48 -3.91 -22.36
N SER A 109 7.64 -3.83 -23.68
CA SER A 109 6.82 -2.96 -24.54
C SER A 109 5.34 -3.34 -24.52
N ILE A 110 5.02 -4.64 -24.35
CA ILE A 110 3.65 -5.12 -24.17
C ILE A 110 3.10 -4.68 -22.82
N ILE A 111 3.84 -4.96 -21.73
CA ILE A 111 3.47 -4.59 -20.36
C ILE A 111 3.29 -3.08 -20.25
N GLU A 112 4.21 -2.31 -20.81
CA GLU A 112 4.17 -0.85 -20.85
C GLU A 112 2.94 -0.33 -21.59
N ALA A 113 2.59 -0.94 -22.74
CA ALA A 113 1.39 -0.56 -23.48
C ALA A 113 0.11 -0.79 -22.65
N PHE A 114 -0.01 -1.91 -21.93
CA PHE A 114 -1.15 -2.11 -21.02
C PHE A 114 -1.13 -1.15 -19.83
N GLY A 115 0.03 -0.91 -19.22
CA GLY A 115 0.19 0.02 -18.11
C GLY A 115 -0.18 1.46 -18.47
N GLN A 116 0.39 1.99 -19.55
CA GLN A 116 0.22 3.39 -19.96
C GLN A 116 -1.01 3.60 -20.83
N ASN A 117 -1.18 2.84 -21.91
CA ASN A 117 -2.23 3.08 -22.89
C ASN A 117 -3.61 2.53 -22.48
N ALA A 118 -3.67 1.61 -21.51
CA ALA A 118 -4.94 1.11 -20.96
C ALA A 118 -5.16 1.54 -19.50
N LEU A 119 -4.40 1.01 -18.55
CA LEU A 119 -4.70 1.15 -17.13
C LEU A 119 -4.55 2.59 -16.62
N PHE A 120 -3.47 3.29 -16.98
CA PHE A 120 -3.31 4.69 -16.60
C PHE A 120 -4.36 5.60 -17.26
N MET A 121 -4.71 5.33 -18.52
CA MET A 121 -5.77 6.06 -19.23
C MET A 121 -7.16 5.85 -18.63
N LEU A 122 -7.43 4.66 -18.09
CA LEU A 122 -8.70 4.24 -17.49
C LEU A 122 -8.69 4.31 -15.96
N GLN A 123 -7.71 4.99 -15.35
CA GLN A 123 -7.61 5.09 -13.90
C GLN A 123 -8.93 5.56 -13.26
N PRO A 124 -9.25 5.15 -12.02
CA PRO A 124 -10.53 5.45 -11.39
C PRO A 124 -10.88 6.94 -11.30
N ARG A 125 -9.88 7.84 -11.27
CA ARG A 125 -10.09 9.30 -11.31
C ARG A 125 -10.64 9.81 -12.65
N ARG A 126 -10.44 9.07 -13.74
CA ARG A 126 -10.94 9.39 -15.08
C ARG A 126 -12.22 8.64 -15.40
N CYS A 127 -12.31 7.36 -15.02
CA CYS A 127 -13.49 6.53 -15.20
C CYS A 127 -13.97 5.93 -13.87
N PRO A 128 -14.67 6.68 -13.00
CA PRO A 128 -15.09 6.18 -11.69
C PRO A 128 -15.97 4.92 -11.76
N SER A 129 -16.84 4.82 -12.76
CA SER A 129 -17.70 3.63 -12.95
C SER A 129 -16.93 2.37 -13.36
N PHE A 130 -15.67 2.51 -13.79
CA PHE A 130 -14.78 1.38 -14.10
C PHE A 130 -13.90 0.98 -12.90
N ALA A 131 -13.97 1.67 -11.76
CA ALA A 131 -13.03 1.49 -10.64
C ALA A 131 -12.93 0.06 -10.10
N TYR A 132 -14.06 -0.67 -10.01
CA TYR A 132 -14.04 -2.07 -9.55
C TYR A 132 -13.33 -2.99 -10.54
N ALA A 133 -13.67 -2.90 -11.82
CA ALA A 133 -13.03 -3.66 -12.88
C ALA A 133 -11.54 -3.30 -13.02
N TRP A 134 -11.21 -2.02 -12.83
CA TRP A 134 -9.84 -1.55 -12.85
C TRP A 134 -9.01 -2.19 -11.72
N LEU A 135 -9.55 -2.22 -10.50
CA LEU A 135 -8.88 -2.85 -9.36
C LEU A 135 -8.80 -4.37 -9.52
N ASP A 136 -9.83 -5.01 -10.08
CA ASP A 136 -9.82 -6.44 -10.39
C ASP A 136 -8.71 -6.79 -11.39
N PHE A 137 -8.53 -5.97 -12.44
CA PHE A 137 -7.43 -6.12 -13.38
C PHE A 137 -6.07 -5.99 -12.70
N VAL A 138 -5.84 -4.92 -11.93
CA VAL A 138 -4.54 -4.68 -11.26
C VAL A 138 -4.23 -5.73 -10.19
N GLY A 139 -5.28 -6.25 -9.53
CA GLY A 139 -5.19 -7.34 -8.57
C GLY A 139 -5.14 -8.74 -9.18
N HIS A 140 -5.21 -8.87 -10.51
CA HIS A 140 -5.30 -10.17 -11.16
C HIS A 140 -3.95 -10.91 -11.10
N ARG A 141 -3.97 -12.21 -10.74
CA ARG A 141 -2.76 -13.03 -10.55
C ARG A 141 -1.79 -13.00 -11.74
N ALA A 142 -2.31 -12.99 -12.97
CA ALA A 142 -1.48 -12.95 -14.18
C ALA A 142 -0.80 -11.59 -14.36
N VAL A 143 -1.46 -10.51 -13.97
CA VAL A 143 -0.94 -9.14 -14.05
C VAL A 143 0.13 -8.94 -12.98
N ILE A 144 -0.16 -9.37 -11.74
CA ILE A 144 0.81 -9.38 -10.63
C ILE A 144 2.03 -10.24 -10.99
N GLY A 145 1.82 -11.46 -11.49
CA GLY A 145 2.91 -12.36 -11.89
C GLY A 145 3.78 -11.77 -13.00
N ALA A 146 3.18 -11.17 -14.03
CA ALA A 146 3.92 -10.56 -15.13
C ALA A 146 4.68 -9.28 -14.73
N LEU A 147 4.17 -8.49 -13.77
CA LEU A 147 4.81 -7.24 -13.34
C LEU A 147 5.78 -7.43 -12.17
N LEU A 148 5.53 -8.37 -11.25
CA LEU A 148 6.29 -8.50 -10.00
C LEU A 148 6.96 -9.88 -9.83
N GLY A 149 6.55 -10.89 -10.61
CA GLY A 149 7.04 -12.26 -10.47
C GLY A 149 8.52 -12.45 -10.78
N GLY A 150 9.06 -11.65 -11.71
CA GLY A 150 10.46 -11.77 -12.17
C GLY A 150 10.77 -13.10 -12.86
N ASN A 151 9.74 -13.82 -13.32
CA ASN A 151 9.85 -15.11 -13.99
C ASN A 151 8.83 -15.20 -15.15
N GLY A 152 9.02 -16.19 -16.03
CA GLY A 152 8.14 -16.43 -17.16
C GLY A 152 8.24 -15.32 -18.22
N PHE A 153 7.09 -14.77 -18.64
CA PHE A 153 7.02 -13.83 -19.76
C PHE A 153 7.92 -12.58 -19.62
N ALA A 154 8.10 -12.10 -18.39
CA ALA A 154 8.88 -10.90 -18.09
C ALA A 154 10.24 -11.20 -17.44
N GLU A 155 10.76 -12.43 -17.54
CA GLU A 155 12.00 -12.86 -16.88
C GLU A 155 13.21 -11.99 -17.27
N ASN A 156 13.30 -11.60 -18.55
CA ASN A 156 14.41 -10.77 -19.05
C ASN A 156 14.15 -9.25 -18.92
N VAL A 157 13.04 -8.86 -18.29
CA VAL A 157 12.71 -7.45 -18.11
C VAL A 157 13.28 -6.95 -16.79
N ASP A 158 13.88 -5.76 -16.83
CA ASP A 158 14.38 -5.07 -15.63
C ASP A 158 13.27 -4.95 -14.56
N PRO A 159 13.42 -5.62 -13.40
CA PRO A 159 12.42 -5.61 -12.33
C PRO A 159 12.13 -4.21 -11.78
N MET A 160 13.08 -3.28 -11.87
CA MET A 160 12.88 -1.90 -11.42
C MET A 160 11.81 -1.21 -12.26
N LYS A 161 11.79 -1.44 -13.58
CA LYS A 161 10.80 -0.84 -14.50
C LYS A 161 9.40 -1.39 -14.23
N THR A 162 9.27 -2.70 -14.05
CA THR A 162 7.98 -3.34 -13.82
C THR A 162 7.43 -3.00 -12.43
N SER A 163 8.29 -2.93 -11.42
CA SER A 163 7.95 -2.49 -10.06
C SER A 163 7.52 -1.03 -10.02
N ALA A 164 8.21 -0.14 -10.73
CA ALA A 164 7.82 1.26 -10.86
C ALA A 164 6.47 1.42 -11.57
N MET A 165 6.23 0.66 -12.64
CA MET A 165 4.94 0.64 -13.34
C MET A 165 3.80 0.18 -12.43
N TYR A 166 3.97 -0.96 -11.74
CA TYR A 166 2.95 -1.47 -10.83
C TYR A 166 2.67 -0.51 -9.67
N THR A 167 3.71 0.07 -9.09
CA THR A 167 3.59 1.10 -8.04
C THR A 167 2.84 2.33 -8.53
N GLN A 168 3.11 2.81 -9.74
CA GLN A 168 2.39 3.94 -10.33
C GLN A 168 0.88 3.64 -10.45
N LEU A 169 0.51 2.42 -10.83
CA LEU A 169 -0.89 2.00 -10.87
C LEU A 169 -1.51 1.99 -9.47
N LEU A 170 -0.85 1.39 -8.47
CA LEU A 170 -1.32 1.43 -7.07
C LEU A 170 -1.53 2.87 -6.59
N ILE A 171 -0.61 3.78 -6.89
CA ILE A 171 -0.73 5.20 -6.54
C ILE A 171 -1.93 5.84 -7.23
N CYS A 172 -2.22 5.53 -8.50
CA CYS A 172 -3.41 6.06 -9.18
C CYS A 172 -4.70 5.67 -8.46
N HIS A 173 -4.79 4.43 -8.01
CA HIS A 173 -5.92 3.92 -7.22
C HIS A 173 -6.02 4.55 -5.84
N LEU A 174 -4.90 4.62 -5.11
CA LEU A 174 -4.86 5.23 -3.79
C LEU A 174 -5.19 6.73 -3.83
N LYS A 175 -4.74 7.46 -4.87
CA LYS A 175 -5.11 8.87 -5.10
C LYS A 175 -6.60 9.04 -5.36
N PHE A 176 -7.25 8.07 -6.00
CA PHE A 176 -8.71 8.08 -6.16
C PHE A 176 -9.43 7.86 -4.82
N LEU A 177 -8.96 6.93 -4.00
CA LEU A 177 -9.56 6.62 -2.70
C LEU A 177 -9.33 7.70 -1.64
N ALA A 178 -8.15 8.35 -1.64
CA ALA A 178 -7.72 9.30 -0.61
C ALA A 178 -8.78 10.34 -0.17
N PRO A 179 -9.48 11.07 -1.06
CA PRO A 179 -10.49 12.05 -0.63
C PRO A 179 -11.68 11.40 0.10
N PHE A 180 -12.10 10.20 -0.30
CA PHE A 180 -13.18 9.48 0.38
C PHE A 180 -12.74 8.94 1.74
N LEU A 181 -11.51 8.45 1.81
CA LEU A 181 -10.94 7.89 3.04
C LEU A 181 -10.62 8.93 4.10
N ARG A 182 -10.51 10.22 3.75
CA ARG A 182 -10.39 11.30 4.75
C ARG A 182 -11.70 11.57 5.48
N ASN A 183 -12.83 11.15 4.92
CA ASN A 183 -14.15 11.35 5.51
C ASN A 183 -14.49 10.20 6.44
N ILE A 184 -15.02 10.52 7.63
CA ILE A 184 -15.41 9.53 8.65
C ILE A 184 -16.51 8.57 8.15
N GLN A 185 -17.36 9.04 7.24
CA GLN A 185 -18.44 8.24 6.67
C GLN A 185 -18.08 7.79 5.25
N LEU A 186 -17.72 6.51 5.13
CA LEU A 186 -17.47 5.90 3.82
C LEU A 186 -18.78 5.44 3.17
N PRO A 187 -19.06 5.85 1.91
CA PRO A 187 -20.13 5.26 1.12
C PRO A 187 -19.95 3.74 0.98
N LYS A 188 -21.06 2.99 0.94
CA LYS A 188 -21.03 1.51 0.82
C LYS A 188 -20.20 1.03 -0.38
N SER A 189 -20.28 1.73 -1.51
CA SER A 189 -19.49 1.44 -2.71
C SER A 189 -17.99 1.56 -2.44
N ILE A 190 -17.56 2.68 -1.85
CA ILE A 190 -16.17 2.90 -1.48
C ILE A 190 -15.70 1.89 -0.43
N ALA A 191 -16.54 1.50 0.53
CA ALA A 191 -16.19 0.48 1.51
C ALA A 191 -15.89 -0.89 0.87
N VAL A 192 -16.65 -1.30 -0.17
CA VAL A 192 -16.36 -2.51 -0.94
C VAL A 192 -15.04 -2.36 -1.70
N LEU A 193 -14.80 -1.21 -2.32
CA LEU A 193 -13.56 -0.94 -3.05
C LEU A 193 -12.34 -0.95 -2.12
N TYR A 194 -12.47 -0.36 -0.92
CA TYR A 194 -11.46 -0.38 0.14
C TYR A 194 -11.11 -1.80 0.58
N LYS A 195 -12.11 -2.68 0.77
CA LYS A 195 -11.86 -4.11 1.07
C LYS A 195 -11.10 -4.79 -0.06
N GLY A 196 -11.40 -4.46 -1.33
CA GLY A 196 -10.62 -4.91 -2.48
C GLY A 196 -9.16 -4.46 -2.41
N THR A 197 -8.93 -3.18 -2.09
CA THR A 197 -7.58 -2.61 -1.94
C THR A 197 -6.77 -3.34 -0.87
N LEU A 198 -7.39 -3.63 0.28
CA LEU A 198 -6.74 -4.38 1.35
C LEU A 198 -6.33 -5.78 0.88
N ARG A 199 -7.17 -6.49 0.11
CA ARG A 199 -6.84 -7.81 -0.42
C ARG A 199 -5.65 -7.77 -1.38
N VAL A 200 -5.63 -6.82 -2.29
CA VAL A 200 -4.51 -6.64 -3.23
C VAL A 200 -3.21 -6.34 -2.47
N LEU A 201 -3.24 -5.42 -1.50
CA LEU A 201 -2.06 -5.11 -0.68
C LEU A 201 -1.62 -6.27 0.21
N LEU A 202 -2.55 -7.10 0.71
CA LEU A 202 -2.22 -8.31 1.45
C LEU A 202 -1.48 -9.34 0.58
N VAL A 203 -1.91 -9.54 -0.67
CA VAL A 203 -1.21 -10.39 -1.63
C VAL A 203 0.19 -9.85 -1.89
N ILE A 204 0.33 -8.53 -2.13
CA ILE A 204 1.63 -7.90 -2.34
C ILE A 204 2.53 -8.02 -1.11
N LEU A 205 1.99 -7.79 0.09
CA LEU A 205 2.74 -7.92 1.33
C LEU A 205 3.26 -9.35 1.54
N HIS A 206 2.47 -10.36 1.21
CA HIS A 206 2.85 -11.76 1.37
C HIS A 206 3.85 -12.22 0.31
N ASP A 207 3.57 -11.94 -0.97
CA ASP A 207 4.31 -12.51 -2.10
C ASP A 207 5.46 -11.61 -2.59
N PHE A 208 5.35 -10.29 -2.41
CA PHE A 208 6.26 -9.26 -2.94
C PHE A 208 6.53 -8.12 -1.94
N PRO A 209 6.92 -8.41 -0.68
CA PRO A 209 7.10 -7.38 0.34
C PRO A 209 8.20 -6.37 0.00
N GLU A 210 9.18 -6.74 -0.84
CA GLU A 210 10.26 -5.84 -1.25
C GLU A 210 9.74 -4.62 -2.02
N LEU A 211 8.68 -4.78 -2.84
CA LEU A 211 8.02 -3.67 -3.53
C LEU A 211 7.51 -2.63 -2.53
N LEU A 212 6.81 -3.09 -1.49
CA LEU A 212 6.30 -2.21 -0.44
C LEU A 212 7.44 -1.60 0.37
N CYS A 213 8.55 -2.31 0.59
CA CYS A 213 9.73 -1.77 1.27
C CYS A 213 10.38 -0.62 0.51
N GLU A 214 10.60 -0.82 -0.79
CA GLU A 214 11.27 0.13 -1.69
C GLU A 214 10.41 1.38 -1.89
N TYR A 215 9.12 1.19 -2.19
CA TYR A 215 8.21 2.29 -2.53
C TYR A 215 7.35 2.77 -1.35
N HIS A 216 7.60 2.31 -0.12
CA HIS A 216 6.79 2.65 1.07
C HIS A 216 6.54 4.15 1.19
N TYR A 217 7.56 4.97 0.94
CA TYR A 217 7.51 6.41 1.12
C TYR A 217 6.43 7.06 0.24
N VAL A 218 6.46 6.78 -1.07
CA VAL A 218 5.52 7.36 -2.04
C VAL A 218 4.10 6.78 -1.86
N ILE A 219 4.00 5.50 -1.51
CA ILE A 219 2.72 4.84 -1.24
C ILE A 219 2.07 5.45 0.01
N ILE A 220 2.82 5.62 1.11
CA ILE A 220 2.32 6.18 2.37
C ILE A 220 1.97 7.65 2.24
N ASP A 221 2.70 8.43 1.45
CA ASP A 221 2.36 9.84 1.20
C ASP A 221 0.99 9.99 0.50
N THR A 222 0.58 8.97 -0.23
CA THR A 222 -0.74 8.93 -0.90
C THR A 222 -1.87 8.53 0.06
N ILE A 223 -1.58 7.79 1.14
CA ILE A 223 -2.57 7.24 2.06
C ILE A 223 -2.85 8.22 3.22
N PRO A 224 -4.11 8.65 3.44
CA PRO A 224 -4.46 9.53 4.56
C PRO A 224 -4.02 8.97 5.93
N PRO A 225 -3.62 9.83 6.89
CA PRO A 225 -3.07 9.37 8.18
C PRO A 225 -4.09 8.59 9.02
N ASN A 226 -5.38 8.90 8.90
CA ASN A 226 -6.45 8.16 9.60
C ASN A 226 -6.64 6.72 9.08
N CYS A 227 -6.09 6.36 7.92
CA CYS A 227 -6.16 5.02 7.36
C CYS A 227 -5.12 4.07 7.96
N VAL A 228 -5.14 3.93 9.29
CA VAL A 228 -4.07 3.25 10.05
C VAL A 228 -3.82 1.82 9.54
N GLN A 229 -4.86 1.02 9.34
CA GLN A 229 -4.72 -0.35 8.83
C GLN A 229 -4.05 -0.41 7.46
N LEU A 230 -4.45 0.47 6.54
CA LEU A 230 -3.91 0.51 5.18
C LEU A 230 -2.43 0.90 5.19
N ARG A 231 -2.05 1.86 6.05
CA ARG A 231 -0.66 2.28 6.25
C ARG A 231 0.16 1.17 6.89
N ASN A 232 -0.38 0.49 7.90
CA ASN A 232 0.31 -0.61 8.58
C ASN A 232 0.64 -1.74 7.62
N LEU A 233 -0.26 -2.11 6.69
CA LEU A 233 0.06 -3.11 5.66
C LEU A 233 1.33 -2.80 4.88
N VAL A 234 1.51 -1.53 4.49
CA VAL A 234 2.69 -1.09 3.73
C VAL A 234 3.92 -0.99 4.65
N LEU A 235 3.78 -0.43 5.84
CA LEU A 235 4.89 -0.21 6.78
C LEU A 235 5.39 -1.49 7.46
N SER A 236 4.56 -2.52 7.51
CA SER A 236 4.92 -3.84 8.02
C SER A 236 5.68 -4.70 7.02
N ALA A 237 5.84 -4.26 5.77
CA ALA A 237 6.66 -4.98 4.81
C ALA A 237 8.14 -4.98 5.24
N TYR A 238 8.81 -6.12 5.05
CA TYR A 238 10.24 -6.31 5.31
C TYR A 238 10.83 -7.33 4.31
N PRO A 239 12.14 -7.29 4.03
CA PRO A 239 12.76 -8.22 3.09
C PRO A 239 12.60 -9.68 3.54
N ARG A 240 12.21 -10.59 2.63
CA ARG A 240 11.91 -12.01 2.96
C ARG A 240 13.04 -12.76 3.66
N ASN A 241 14.28 -12.39 3.39
CA ASN A 241 15.46 -13.04 3.97
C ASN A 241 15.74 -12.62 5.43
N MET A 242 14.92 -11.74 6.00
CA MET A 242 15.06 -11.26 7.37
C MET A 242 14.12 -12.02 8.31
N ARG A 243 14.68 -12.64 9.35
CA ARG A 243 13.88 -13.21 10.45
C ARG A 243 13.65 -12.13 11.50
N LEU A 244 12.39 -11.74 11.68
CA LEU A 244 12.00 -10.84 12.76
C LEU A 244 11.78 -11.64 14.06
N PRO A 245 12.27 -11.16 15.22
CA PRO A 245 11.87 -11.70 16.52
C PRO A 245 10.37 -11.42 16.77
N ASP A 246 9.64 -12.42 17.26
CA ASP A 246 8.18 -12.38 17.44
C ASP A 246 7.73 -11.38 18.52
N PRO A 247 6.89 -10.37 18.18
CA PRO A 247 6.41 -9.37 19.11
C PRO A 247 4.89 -9.48 19.46
N PHE A 248 4.27 -10.65 19.20
CA PHE A 248 2.97 -11.15 19.69
C PHE A 248 1.76 -10.18 19.76
N ALA A 249 1.11 -10.00 18.62
CA ALA A 249 -0.21 -10.54 18.33
C ALA A 249 -1.50 -10.25 19.19
N LEU A 250 -2.28 -9.16 18.91
CA LEU A 250 -3.70 -8.77 19.26
C LEU A 250 -4.59 -8.29 18.08
N ASN A 251 -5.93 -8.22 18.16
CA ASN A 251 -6.88 -7.67 17.13
C ASN A 251 -8.00 -6.82 17.79
N PHE A 252 -8.28 -5.57 17.38
CA PHE A 252 -9.62 -4.90 17.38
C PHE A 252 -9.60 -3.51 16.70
N LYS A 253 -10.71 -2.75 16.64
CA LYS A 253 -11.00 -1.64 15.67
C LYS A 253 -10.74 -0.19 16.17
N ILE A 254 -10.51 0.75 15.23
CA ILE A 254 -10.17 2.18 15.45
C ILE A 254 -11.16 3.15 14.75
N SER A 255 -11.31 4.34 15.36
CA SER A 255 -12.06 5.53 14.95
C SER A 255 -11.24 6.62 14.22
N GLU A 256 -11.87 7.36 13.30
CA GLU A 256 -11.28 8.36 12.39
C GLU A 256 -11.56 9.83 12.77
N THR A 257 -10.69 10.78 12.35
CA THR A 257 -10.96 12.24 12.34
C THR A 257 -10.35 12.96 11.10
N PRO A 258 -10.94 14.08 10.60
CA PRO A 258 -10.70 14.63 9.25
C PRO A 258 -9.94 15.98 9.18
N GLY A 259 -9.25 16.21 8.05
CA GLY A 259 -8.92 17.52 7.45
C GLY A 259 -7.65 18.25 7.95
N SER A 260 -6.64 18.47 7.09
CA SER A 260 -5.33 19.03 7.47
C SER A 260 -5.05 20.44 6.89
N LYS A 261 -4.68 21.38 7.77
CA LYS A 261 -4.15 22.74 7.55
C LYS A 261 -2.70 22.76 7.01
N TYR A 262 -1.98 21.65 7.15
CA TYR A 262 -0.56 21.53 6.78
C TYR A 262 -0.36 20.67 5.53
N ASN A 263 0.76 20.90 4.83
CA ASN A 263 1.21 20.04 3.73
C ASN A 263 1.94 18.81 4.29
N SER A 264 1.26 17.66 4.29
CA SER A 264 1.79 16.39 4.79
C SER A 264 3.02 15.90 4.01
N THR A 265 3.07 16.13 2.69
CA THR A 265 4.18 15.69 1.84
C THR A 265 5.47 16.40 2.21
N VAL A 266 5.42 17.71 2.46
CA VAL A 266 6.59 18.47 2.91
C VAL A 266 7.02 18.04 4.30
N MET A 267 6.07 17.79 5.22
CA MET A 267 6.37 17.28 6.56
C MET A 267 7.08 15.92 6.49
N ASN A 268 6.55 14.99 5.70
CA ASN A 268 7.14 13.66 5.50
C ASN A 268 8.56 13.75 4.91
N ALA A 269 8.75 14.61 3.91
CA ALA A 269 10.03 14.78 3.24
C ALA A 269 11.08 15.40 4.17
N MET A 270 10.69 16.44 4.91
CA MET A 270 11.57 17.09 5.88
C MET A 270 12.01 16.12 6.96
N VAL A 271 11.08 15.37 7.57
CA VAL A 271 11.42 14.41 8.63
C VAL A 271 12.39 13.34 8.12
N LEU A 272 12.10 12.74 6.96
CA LEU A 272 12.99 11.73 6.38
C LEU A 272 14.37 12.31 6.04
N TYR A 273 14.42 13.48 5.40
CA TYR A 273 15.67 14.13 5.00
C TYR A 273 16.55 14.49 6.19
N VAL A 274 15.96 15.10 7.23
CA VAL A 274 16.69 15.45 8.47
C VAL A 274 17.25 14.19 9.13
N GLY A 275 16.47 13.11 9.22
CA GLY A 275 16.95 11.84 9.75
C GLY A 275 18.05 11.19 8.90
N MET A 276 17.93 11.22 7.56
CA MET A 276 18.98 10.74 6.65
C MET A 276 20.29 11.49 6.88
N LYS A 277 20.25 12.83 6.90
CA LYS A 277 21.44 13.67 7.09
C LYS A 277 22.05 13.50 8.49
N ALA A 278 21.22 13.29 9.51
CA ALA A 278 21.71 12.98 10.85
C ALA A 278 22.45 11.64 10.91
N ILE A 279 21.91 10.59 10.28
CA ILE A 279 22.54 9.28 10.22
C ILE A 279 23.86 9.34 9.43
N GLU A 280 23.87 10.01 8.27
CA GLU A 280 25.08 10.25 7.48
C GLU A 280 26.16 10.96 8.31
N SER A 281 25.80 12.04 9.02
CA SER A 281 26.73 12.78 9.87
C SER A 281 27.30 11.94 11.03
N LEU A 282 26.48 11.06 11.63
CA LEU A 282 26.95 10.13 12.67
C LEU A 282 27.91 9.09 12.10
N HIS A 283 27.64 8.57 10.90
CA HIS A 283 28.51 7.62 10.22
C HIS A 283 29.86 8.25 9.84
N GLU A 284 29.86 9.49 9.33
CA GLU A 284 31.08 10.26 9.04
C GLU A 284 31.94 10.45 10.30
N ARG A 285 31.30 10.69 11.44
CA ARG A 285 31.95 10.81 12.76
C ARG A 285 32.30 9.45 13.39
N ARG A 286 31.96 8.33 12.73
CA ARG A 286 32.11 6.94 13.23
C ARG A 286 31.43 6.72 14.59
N GLN A 287 30.35 7.45 14.88
CA GLN A 287 29.57 7.30 16.10
C GLN A 287 28.41 6.34 15.89
N ARG A 288 28.10 5.55 16.93
CA ARG A 288 26.90 4.69 16.92
C ARG A 288 25.67 5.54 17.21
N ILE A 289 24.54 5.20 16.58
CA ILE A 289 23.25 5.82 16.90
C ILE A 289 22.88 5.46 18.35
N SER A 290 22.60 6.45 19.17
CA SER A 290 22.15 6.32 20.56
C SER A 290 21.44 7.60 20.99
N ILE A 291 20.67 7.55 22.08
CA ILE A 291 19.99 8.73 22.64
C ILE A 291 21.00 9.86 22.94
N HIS A 292 22.21 9.52 23.42
CA HIS A 292 23.24 10.50 23.76
C HIS A 292 23.90 11.13 22.52
N THR A 293 24.10 10.36 21.45
CA THR A 293 24.79 10.85 20.25
C THR A 293 23.89 11.69 19.34
N ILE A 294 22.57 11.48 19.41
CA ILE A 294 21.61 12.31 18.68
C ILE A 294 21.26 13.61 19.44
N ALA A 295 21.51 13.64 20.75
CA ALA A 295 21.30 14.80 21.59
C ALA A 295 22.22 15.97 21.16
N HIS A 296 21.73 17.21 21.32
CA HIS A 296 22.49 18.43 21.04
C HIS A 296 23.05 18.50 19.61
N THR A 297 22.25 18.09 18.63
CA THR A 297 22.56 18.23 17.21
C THR A 297 21.55 19.16 16.55
N ALA A 298 21.99 19.91 15.53
CA ALA A 298 21.08 20.77 14.75
C ALA A 298 19.88 19.99 14.16
N PHE A 299 20.06 18.69 13.89
CA PHE A 299 18.97 17.81 13.44
C PHE A 299 17.92 17.57 14.54
N MET A 300 18.36 17.35 15.78
CA MET A 300 17.47 17.20 16.93
C MET A 300 16.81 18.53 17.30
N ASP A 301 17.54 19.65 17.17
CA ASP A 301 16.98 21.00 17.42
C ASP A 301 15.78 21.27 16.50
N ILE A 302 15.82 20.82 15.24
CA ILE A 302 14.66 20.90 14.34
C ILE A 302 13.46 20.12 14.90
N PHE A 303 13.66 18.87 15.33
CA PHE A 303 12.57 18.04 15.86
C PHE A 303 12.00 18.59 17.17
N GLN A 304 12.86 19.03 18.11
CA GLN A 304 12.43 19.64 19.36
C GLN A 304 11.67 20.93 19.12
N ASN A 305 12.20 21.82 18.26
CA ASN A 305 11.58 23.09 17.96
C ASN A 305 10.20 22.91 17.31
N LEU A 306 10.08 22.00 16.33
CA LEU A 306 8.79 21.69 15.71
C LEU A 306 7.81 21.02 16.68
N ALA A 307 8.30 20.15 17.57
CA ALA A 307 7.47 19.51 18.58
C ALA A 307 6.89 20.52 19.59
N VAL A 308 7.57 21.64 19.85
CA VAL A 308 7.10 22.69 20.77
C VAL A 308 6.27 23.75 20.04
N GLN A 309 6.71 24.21 18.86
CA GLN A 309 6.09 25.34 18.17
C GLN A 309 4.82 25.00 17.38
N LEU A 310 4.68 23.75 16.90
CA LEU A 310 3.51 23.38 16.12
C LEU A 310 2.26 23.24 17.00
N CYS A 311 1.10 23.60 16.44
CA CYS A 311 -0.18 23.31 17.09
C CYS A 311 -0.43 21.79 17.14
N THR A 312 -1.45 21.35 17.87
CA THR A 312 -1.80 19.92 18.01
C THR A 312 -1.90 19.16 16.68
N GLU A 313 -2.45 19.80 15.65
CA GLU A 313 -2.57 19.22 14.32
C GLU A 313 -1.20 19.06 13.61
N GLY A 314 -0.35 20.09 13.67
CA GLY A 314 0.99 20.04 13.09
C GLY A 314 1.89 19.03 13.79
N ARG A 315 1.82 18.95 15.13
CA ARG A 315 2.53 17.96 15.94
C ARG A 315 2.07 16.54 15.62
N TYR A 316 0.76 16.34 15.45
CA TYR A 316 0.20 15.05 15.04
C TYR A 316 0.80 14.58 13.70
N LEU A 317 0.94 15.47 12.72
CA LEU A 317 1.56 15.16 11.43
C LEU A 317 3.06 14.90 11.54
N LEU A 318 3.78 15.70 12.32
CA LEU A 318 5.21 15.53 12.60
C LEU A 318 5.50 14.14 13.20
N PHE A 319 4.81 13.80 14.29
CA PHE A 319 4.98 12.53 14.96
C PHE A 319 4.50 11.35 14.09
N ASN A 320 3.45 11.52 13.28
CA ASN A 320 3.10 10.51 12.28
C ASN A 320 4.20 10.29 11.23
N ALA A 321 4.87 11.36 10.79
CA ALA A 321 5.98 11.29 9.86
C ALA A 321 7.19 10.54 10.45
N ILE A 322 7.49 10.77 11.74
CA ILE A 322 8.52 10.04 12.50
C ILE A 322 8.12 8.56 12.64
N ALA A 323 6.88 8.28 13.05
CA ALA A 323 6.37 6.92 13.23
C ALA A 323 6.35 6.09 11.94
N ASN A 324 6.24 6.71 10.76
CA ASN A 324 6.35 5.99 9.47
C ASN A 324 7.72 5.34 9.28
N GLN A 325 8.74 5.79 9.98
CA GLN A 325 10.10 5.27 9.86
C GLN A 325 10.35 4.09 10.81
N LEU A 326 9.44 3.81 11.74
CA LEU A 326 9.52 2.70 12.69
C LEU A 326 9.10 1.37 12.04
N ARG A 327 9.91 0.85 11.10
CA ARG A 327 9.57 -0.30 10.26
C ARG A 327 10.22 -1.60 10.74
N TYR A 328 11.04 -2.25 9.93
CA TYR A 328 11.88 -3.40 10.32
C TYR A 328 13.24 -2.92 10.86
N PRO A 329 14.08 -3.79 11.47
CA PRO A 329 15.38 -3.37 11.98
C PRO A 329 16.28 -2.80 10.88
N ASN A 330 16.52 -1.49 10.92
CA ASN A 330 17.42 -0.75 10.04
C ASN A 330 17.87 0.56 10.73
N ALA A 331 18.82 1.29 10.12
CA ALA A 331 19.38 2.51 10.70
C ALA A 331 18.33 3.62 10.93
N HIS A 332 17.36 3.78 10.02
CA HIS A 332 16.28 4.75 10.16
C HIS A 332 15.37 4.39 11.33
N THR A 333 14.90 3.14 11.38
CA THR A 333 14.07 2.63 12.49
C THR A 333 14.73 2.89 13.84
N HIS A 334 16.03 2.60 13.96
CA HIS A 334 16.76 2.84 15.20
C HIS A 334 16.88 4.34 15.52
N TYR A 335 17.27 5.17 14.56
CA TYR A 335 17.39 6.61 14.74
C TYR A 335 16.05 7.24 15.17
N PHE A 336 14.97 7.00 14.44
CA PHE A 336 13.66 7.58 14.74
C PHE A 336 13.02 6.99 16.01
N SER A 337 13.35 5.75 16.39
CA SER A 337 13.01 5.22 17.71
C SER A 337 13.69 6.04 18.82
N CYS A 338 14.99 6.33 18.68
CA CYS A 338 15.69 7.19 19.64
C CYS A 338 15.15 8.63 19.64
N VAL A 339 14.73 9.17 18.49
CA VAL A 339 14.09 10.50 18.42
C VAL A 339 12.81 10.52 19.25
N PHE A 340 11.91 9.54 19.10
CA PHE A 340 10.68 9.48 19.91
C PHE A 340 10.97 9.40 21.40
N LEU A 341 11.88 8.52 21.80
CA LEU A 341 12.24 8.32 23.20
C LEU A 341 12.90 9.58 23.79
N PHE A 342 13.76 10.26 23.01
CA PHE A 342 14.40 11.51 23.41
C PHE A 342 13.38 12.64 23.56
N LEU A 343 12.46 12.81 22.60
CA LEU A 343 11.40 13.82 22.67
C LEU A 343 10.45 13.58 23.83
N PHE A 344 10.14 12.31 24.14
CA PHE A 344 9.30 11.97 25.29
C PHE A 344 9.99 12.33 26.61
N LEU A 345 11.28 12.00 26.74
CA LEU A 345 12.06 12.20 27.97
C LEU A 345 12.38 13.68 28.25
N ASN A 346 12.69 14.45 27.21
CA ASN A 346 13.18 15.84 27.33
C ASN A 346 12.09 16.89 27.06
N SER A 347 10.81 16.50 27.10
CA SER A 347 9.71 17.45 26.95
C SER A 347 9.17 17.90 28.30
N ASP A 348 9.04 19.22 28.46
CA ASP A 348 8.40 19.84 29.62
C ASP A 348 6.86 19.95 29.47
N HIS A 349 6.31 19.49 28.34
CA HIS A 349 4.88 19.59 28.04
C HIS A 349 4.24 18.21 27.95
N ASP A 350 3.37 17.89 28.92
CA ASP A 350 2.60 16.64 28.96
C ASP A 350 1.84 16.36 27.66
N ALA A 351 1.39 17.40 26.96
CA ALA A 351 0.72 17.28 25.67
C ALA A 351 1.58 16.62 24.58
N ILE A 352 2.91 16.77 24.62
CA ILE A 352 3.83 16.11 23.68
C ILE A 352 3.91 14.61 24.01
N GLN A 353 4.06 14.28 25.29
CA GLN A 353 4.11 12.89 25.77
C GLN A 353 2.81 12.14 25.49
N GLU A 354 1.67 12.79 25.72
CA GLU A 354 0.34 12.26 25.40
C GLU A 354 0.21 12.00 23.90
N GLN A 355 0.62 12.95 23.04
CA GLN A 355 0.51 12.79 21.59
C GLN A 355 1.43 11.71 21.04
N ILE A 356 2.68 11.62 21.52
CA ILE A 356 3.59 10.53 21.17
C ILE A 356 2.96 9.19 21.55
N THR A 357 2.47 9.08 22.79
CA THR A 357 1.80 7.86 23.28
C THR A 357 0.60 7.52 22.41
N ARG A 358 -0.26 8.50 22.11
CA ARG A 358 -1.45 8.34 21.27
C ARG A 358 -1.09 7.84 19.88
N ILE A 359 -0.04 8.36 19.25
CA ILE A 359 0.35 7.98 17.88
C ILE A 359 0.97 6.59 17.83
N LEU A 360 1.79 6.24 18.81
CA LEU A 360 2.30 4.87 18.92
C LEU A 360 1.16 3.90 19.18
N PHE A 361 0.28 4.26 20.12
CA PHE A 361 -0.85 3.42 20.53
C PHE A 361 -1.91 3.27 19.43
N GLU A 362 -2.33 4.34 18.74
CA GLU A 362 -3.32 4.24 17.66
C GLU A 362 -2.84 3.30 16.56
N ARG A 363 -1.54 3.25 16.28
CA ARG A 363 -0.96 2.33 15.29
C ARG A 363 -0.92 0.88 15.77
N LEU A 364 -0.83 0.67 17.08
CA LEU A 364 -0.85 -0.65 17.72
C LEU A 364 -2.27 -1.19 17.92
N VAL A 365 -3.27 -0.33 18.09
CA VAL A 365 -4.68 -0.75 18.18
C VAL A 365 -5.20 -1.25 16.83
N ALA A 366 -4.56 -0.90 15.69
CA ALA A 366 -5.04 -1.28 14.37
C ALA A 366 -4.98 -2.78 14.14
N LEU A 367 -5.80 -3.27 13.21
CA LEU A 367 -5.72 -4.65 12.73
C LEU A 367 -4.32 -4.92 12.18
N ARG A 368 -3.81 -6.11 12.50
CA ARG A 368 -2.52 -6.59 12.04
C ARG A 368 -2.37 -6.54 10.51
N PRO A 369 -1.13 -6.42 10.00
CA PRO A 369 0.15 -6.48 10.72
C PRO A 369 0.53 -5.18 11.45
N HIS A 370 1.54 -5.26 12.34
CA HIS A 370 2.13 -4.11 13.03
C HIS A 370 3.62 -3.98 12.67
N PRO A 371 4.16 -2.77 12.45
CA PRO A 371 5.59 -2.60 12.20
C PRO A 371 6.45 -2.99 13.41
N TRP A 372 7.59 -3.65 13.19
CA TRP A 372 8.46 -4.14 14.28
C TRP A 372 9.02 -3.01 15.15
N GLY A 373 9.52 -1.95 14.52
CA GLY A 373 10.10 -0.79 15.19
C GLY A 373 9.09 -0.07 16.06
N LEU A 374 7.84 0.01 15.59
CA LEU A 374 6.73 0.59 16.36
C LEU A 374 6.54 -0.15 17.69
N LEU A 375 6.52 -1.49 17.63
CA LEU A 375 6.40 -2.34 18.82
C LEU A 375 7.60 -2.17 19.76
N ILE A 376 8.82 -2.19 19.23
CA ILE A 376 10.04 -2.03 20.04
C ILE A 376 10.08 -0.67 20.73
N THR A 377 9.82 0.42 20.00
CA THR A 377 9.79 1.77 20.58
C THR A 377 8.73 1.88 21.68
N PHE A 378 7.56 1.29 21.47
CA PHE A 378 6.49 1.32 22.46
C PHE A 378 6.82 0.46 23.69
N ILE A 379 7.40 -0.73 23.51
CA ILE A 379 7.83 -1.61 24.60
C ILE A 379 8.93 -0.93 25.44
N GLU A 380 9.90 -0.28 24.80
CA GLU A 380 10.96 0.47 25.47
C GLU A 380 10.36 1.59 26.33
N LEU A 381 9.39 2.33 25.79
CA LEU A 381 8.71 3.41 26.49
C LEU A 381 7.98 2.96 27.75
N ILE A 382 7.27 1.82 27.70
CA ILE A 382 6.46 1.33 28.83
C ILE A 382 7.28 0.56 29.87
N LYS A 383 8.40 -0.07 29.48
CA LYS A 383 9.20 -0.94 30.36
C LYS A 383 10.39 -0.23 30.99
N ASN A 384 11.02 0.71 30.30
CA ASN A 384 12.21 1.35 30.83
C ASN A 384 11.81 2.39 31.89
N PRO A 385 12.25 2.23 33.15
CA PRO A 385 11.83 3.09 34.26
C PRO A 385 12.26 4.56 34.08
N VAL A 386 13.27 4.83 33.25
CA VAL A 386 13.75 6.20 32.97
C VAL A 386 12.62 7.09 32.44
N TYR A 387 11.69 6.55 31.66
CA TYR A 387 10.59 7.34 31.08
C TYR A 387 9.43 7.58 32.05
N ASN A 388 9.38 6.88 33.19
CA ASN A 388 8.30 6.98 34.18
C ASN A 388 6.88 6.98 33.57
N PHE A 389 6.68 6.18 32.52
CA PHE A 389 5.46 6.21 31.69
C PHE A 389 4.17 6.11 32.51
N TRP A 390 4.12 5.24 33.52
CA TRP A 390 2.92 5.01 34.34
C TRP A 390 2.61 6.11 35.36
N LYS A 391 3.45 7.16 35.44
CA LYS A 391 3.22 8.35 36.28
C LYS A 391 2.20 9.30 35.65
N TYR A 392 2.11 9.35 34.33
CA TYR A 392 1.29 10.35 33.64
C TYR A 392 -0.20 10.05 33.74
N GLU A 393 -1.02 11.07 33.99
CA GLU A 393 -2.47 10.93 34.19
C GLU A 393 -3.19 10.34 32.97
N PHE A 394 -2.72 10.66 31.75
CA PHE A 394 -3.30 10.11 30.52
C PHE A 394 -3.18 8.59 30.40
N THR A 395 -2.26 7.94 31.15
CA THR A 395 -2.14 6.48 31.15
C THR A 395 -3.23 5.78 31.97
N ARG A 396 -3.89 6.53 32.87
CA ARG A 396 -4.94 6.04 33.78
C ARG A 396 -6.28 6.77 33.58
N CYS A 397 -6.41 7.54 32.50
CA CYS A 397 -7.62 8.33 32.23
C CYS A 397 -8.88 7.48 32.05
N ALA A 398 -8.73 6.23 31.62
CA ALA A 398 -9.79 5.24 31.58
C ALA A 398 -9.24 3.84 31.90
N PRO A 399 -9.97 3.02 32.68
CA PRO A 399 -9.54 1.66 33.02
C PRO A 399 -9.41 0.75 31.79
N GLU A 400 -10.08 1.09 30.69
CA GLU A 400 -9.94 0.41 29.39
C GLU A 400 -8.58 0.70 28.74
N ILE A 401 -8.14 1.96 28.77
CA ILE A 401 -6.84 2.39 28.24
C ILE A 401 -5.71 1.80 29.07
N GLU A 402 -5.83 1.84 30.39
CA GLU A 402 -4.86 1.24 31.32
C GLU A 402 -4.74 -0.27 31.10
N ARG A 403 -5.86 -1.00 30.99
CA ARG A 403 -5.87 -2.43 30.65
C ARG A 403 -5.21 -2.70 29.30
N LEU A 404 -5.44 -1.85 28.30
CA LEU A 404 -4.83 -2.02 26.98
C LEU A 404 -3.30 -1.85 27.05
N PHE A 405 -2.80 -0.84 27.77
CA PHE A 405 -1.37 -0.69 28.00
C PHE A 405 -0.78 -1.86 28.81
N GLN A 406 -1.48 -2.32 29.86
CA GLN A 406 -1.03 -3.42 30.69
C GLN A 406 -0.98 -4.75 29.91
N ASN A 407 -1.94 -4.98 29.01
CA ASN A 407 -1.96 -6.17 28.16
C ASN A 407 -0.77 -6.19 27.19
N VAL A 408 -0.40 -5.02 26.62
CA VAL A 408 0.81 -4.90 25.80
C VAL A 408 2.07 -5.14 26.63
N ALA A 409 2.12 -4.64 27.88
CA ALA A 409 3.27 -4.81 28.77
C ALA A 409 3.45 -6.26 29.30
N ASN A 410 2.36 -6.93 29.68
CA ASN A 410 2.36 -8.23 30.36
C ASN A 410 2.60 -9.41 29.42
N THR A 411 2.18 -9.30 28.16
CA THR A 411 2.43 -10.33 27.13
C THR A 411 3.94 -10.55 26.89
N CYS A 412 4.78 -9.60 27.33
CA CYS A 412 6.23 -9.67 27.22
C CYS A 412 6.95 -10.31 28.43
N VAL A 413 6.25 -10.96 29.37
CA VAL A 413 6.87 -11.57 30.58
C VAL A 413 6.94 -13.11 30.49
N THR A 414 6.12 -13.78 29.66
CA THR A 414 6.03 -15.26 29.62
C THR A 414 6.96 -15.97 28.63
N ALA A 415 8.13 -15.39 28.34
CA ALA A 415 9.21 -16.08 27.65
C ALA A 415 10.46 -16.12 28.54
N ARG A 416 10.37 -16.78 29.70
CA ARG A 416 11.56 -17.36 30.33
C ARG A 416 11.81 -18.73 29.69
N PRO A 417 13.03 -19.07 29.28
CA PRO A 417 13.34 -20.42 28.84
C PRO A 417 13.04 -21.36 30.01
N ALA A 418 12.37 -22.48 29.73
CA ALA A 418 12.23 -23.56 30.70
C ALA A 418 13.63 -23.96 31.18
N GLU A 419 13.90 -23.74 32.47
CA GLU A 419 15.03 -24.34 33.15
C GLU A 419 14.90 -25.85 32.99
N SER A 420 15.91 -26.47 32.38
CA SER A 420 16.03 -27.91 32.32
C SER A 420 16.18 -28.44 33.74
N GLU A 421 15.11 -28.98 34.31
CA GLU A 421 15.18 -29.84 35.48
C GLU A 421 15.98 -31.09 35.12
N ALA A 422 17.27 -31.05 35.46
CA ALA A 422 18.09 -32.24 35.61
C ALA A 422 17.79 -32.87 36.97
N SER A 423 17.06 -33.98 36.98
CA SER A 423 16.90 -34.92 38.09
C SER A 423 15.98 -36.05 37.62
N LYS A 424 16.26 -37.36 37.67
CA LYS A 424 17.29 -38.20 38.27
C LYS A 424 17.21 -39.55 37.53
N ALA A 425 18.35 -40.17 37.23
CA ALA A 425 18.51 -41.61 37.07
C ALA A 425 19.75 -42.02 37.84
#